data_AF-A0A9D4TZF3-F1
#
_entry.id   AF-A0A9D4TZF3-F1
#
_cell.length_a   1.000
_cell.length_b   1.000
_cell.length_c   1.000
_cell.angle_alpha   90.00
_cell.angle_beta   90.00
_cell.angle_gamma   90.00
#
_symmetry.space_group_name_H-M   'P 1'
#
loop_
_entity.id
_entity.type
_entity.pdbx_description
1 polymer ?
#
loop_
_entity_poly.entity_id
_entity_poly.type
_entity_poly.pdbx_seq_one_letter_code
_entity_poly.pdbx_strand_id
1 'polypeptide(L)'
;MSKRVEEMILAACRKHPEGMLDTALEPELPGVTVNDRAEALNSLLSSHKLQILVNPADPHSHIYKASAVGDTARFKGLTAEDMLVYQCIQAAGNMGIWTRDMKQRTNLQQPKINKILKALEERSLVKSIKSVQNASRKVYMLFELDPAKELTGGPWYGPDAFDSEFITVLQEATLSYIKSKGDATLADIVRFITETGISKQALQEDDVERIINTLDYDGKIDSMEDDDDGLPHYRVPLMPIPDTTAFTSIPCGVCPVFNECVEGGKISPESCQYYSAWLEQLDY
;
A
#
# COMPACT_ATOMS: atom_id res chain seq x y z
N MET A 1 30.34 -27.48 -31.19
CA MET A 1 29.86 -28.20 -30.00
C MET A 1 29.07 -27.31 -29.04
N SER A 2 29.51 -26.07 -28.77
CA SER A 2 28.83 -25.10 -27.88
C SER A 2 27.30 -25.04 -28.00
N LYS A 3 26.74 -24.80 -29.20
CA LYS A 3 25.27 -24.65 -29.37
C LYS A 3 24.44 -25.87 -28.96
N ARG A 4 24.98 -27.09 -29.12
CA ARG A 4 24.28 -28.32 -28.73
C ARG A 4 24.24 -28.47 -27.21
N VAL A 5 25.33 -28.11 -26.54
CA VAL A 5 25.42 -28.09 -25.07
C VAL A 5 24.50 -26.99 -24.51
N GLU A 6 24.48 -25.82 -25.15
CA GLU A 6 23.59 -24.71 -24.79
C GLU A 6 22.11 -25.11 -24.86
N GLU A 7 21.68 -25.80 -25.92
CA GLU A 7 20.30 -26.31 -26.05
C GLU A 7 19.97 -27.38 -25.01
N MET A 8 20.91 -28.25 -24.66
CA MET A 8 20.69 -29.27 -23.63
C MET A 8 20.53 -28.63 -22.24
N ILE A 9 21.36 -27.65 -21.89
CA ILE A 9 21.23 -26.90 -20.63
C ILE A 9 19.87 -26.19 -20.57
N LEU A 10 19.46 -25.53 -21.66
CA LEU A 10 18.15 -24.87 -21.72
C LEU A 10 16.98 -25.85 -21.61
N ALA A 11 17.08 -27.01 -22.25
CA ALA A 11 16.05 -28.05 -22.14
C ALA A 11 15.93 -28.57 -20.70
N ALA A 12 17.05 -28.80 -20.02
CA ALA A 12 17.06 -29.24 -18.64
C ALA A 12 16.50 -28.17 -17.70
N CYS A 13 16.90 -26.91 -17.85
CA CYS A 13 16.37 -25.79 -17.05
C CYS A 13 14.88 -25.49 -17.35
N ARG A 14 14.35 -25.86 -18.52
CA ARG A 14 12.90 -25.77 -18.82
C ARG A 14 12.08 -26.86 -18.15
N LYS A 15 12.66 -28.04 -17.88
CA LYS A 15 11.97 -29.10 -17.11
C LYS A 15 11.79 -28.72 -15.64
N HIS A 16 12.63 -27.82 -15.12
CA HIS A 16 12.62 -27.38 -13.73
C HIS A 16 12.31 -25.87 -13.62
N PRO A 17 11.03 -25.46 -13.52
CA PRO A 17 10.64 -24.04 -13.46
C PRO A 17 11.14 -23.29 -12.21
N GLU A 18 11.50 -24.02 -11.15
CA GLU A 18 12.15 -23.53 -9.92
C GLU A 18 13.64 -23.20 -10.12
N GLY A 19 14.26 -23.68 -11.21
CA GLY A 19 15.69 -23.60 -11.50
C GLY A 19 16.50 -24.80 -11.00
N MET A 20 17.75 -24.93 -11.46
CA MET A 20 18.63 -26.06 -11.15
C MET A 20 20.02 -25.62 -10.64
N LEU A 21 20.60 -26.35 -9.69
CA LEU A 21 21.98 -26.16 -9.25
C LEU A 21 22.98 -26.69 -10.28
N ASP A 22 24.23 -26.20 -10.28
CA ASP A 22 25.29 -26.73 -11.17
C ASP A 22 25.53 -28.24 -10.94
N THR A 23 25.41 -28.70 -9.70
CA THR A 23 25.51 -30.12 -9.33
C THR A 23 24.37 -30.97 -9.89
N ALA A 24 23.19 -30.38 -10.14
CA ALA A 24 22.05 -31.05 -10.74
C ALA A 24 22.10 -31.04 -12.29
N LEU A 25 22.93 -30.18 -12.89
CA LEU A 25 23.17 -30.13 -14.33
C LEU A 25 24.13 -31.22 -14.82
N GLU A 26 25.00 -31.73 -13.94
CA GLU A 26 25.95 -32.82 -14.24
C GLU A 26 25.31 -34.11 -14.78
N PRO A 27 24.30 -34.70 -14.11
CA PRO A 27 23.68 -35.95 -14.59
C PRO A 27 22.84 -35.77 -15.86
N GLU A 28 22.29 -34.59 -16.13
CA GLU A 28 21.49 -34.31 -17.34
C GLU A 28 22.36 -34.10 -18.61
N LEU A 29 23.68 -33.98 -18.46
CA LEU A 29 24.62 -33.70 -19.55
C LEU A 29 25.73 -34.78 -19.67
N PRO A 30 25.38 -36.04 -19.97
CA PRO A 30 26.36 -37.12 -20.08
C PRO A 30 27.34 -36.85 -21.24
N GLY A 31 28.64 -36.77 -20.92
CA GLY A 31 29.73 -36.65 -21.89
C GLY A 31 30.20 -35.22 -22.20
N VAL A 32 29.73 -34.21 -21.47
CA VAL A 32 30.22 -32.81 -21.58
C VAL A 32 31.30 -32.56 -20.52
N THR A 33 32.43 -31.95 -20.89
CA THR A 33 33.48 -31.61 -19.93
C THR A 33 33.08 -30.42 -19.05
N VAL A 34 33.69 -30.30 -17.86
CA VAL A 34 33.42 -29.18 -16.94
C VAL A 34 33.70 -27.82 -17.60
N ASN A 35 34.75 -27.72 -18.41
CA ASN A 35 35.07 -26.50 -19.16
C ASN A 35 34.04 -26.17 -20.24
N ASP A 36 33.62 -27.16 -21.04
CA ASP A 36 32.61 -26.94 -22.08
C ASP A 36 31.25 -26.54 -21.48
N ARG A 37 30.92 -27.10 -20.31
CA ARG A 37 29.72 -26.72 -19.53
C ARG A 37 29.82 -25.29 -19.03
N ALA A 38 30.95 -24.90 -18.45
CA ALA A 38 31.18 -23.54 -17.97
C ALA A 38 31.15 -22.51 -19.11
N GLU A 39 31.75 -22.81 -20.26
CA GLU A 39 31.68 -21.96 -21.45
C GLU A 39 30.25 -21.80 -21.97
N ALA A 40 29.50 -22.90 -22.06
CA ALA A 40 28.10 -22.87 -22.48
C ALA A 40 27.22 -22.10 -21.48
N LEU A 41 27.44 -22.26 -20.17
CA LEU A 41 26.74 -21.49 -19.13
C LEU A 41 27.05 -20.00 -19.25
N ASN A 42 28.32 -19.62 -19.39
CA ASN A 42 28.71 -18.22 -19.59
C ASN A 42 28.13 -17.62 -20.89
N SER A 43 28.06 -18.40 -21.97
CA SER A 43 27.40 -18.05 -23.23
C SER A 43 25.88 -17.85 -23.06
N LEU A 44 25.23 -18.73 -22.30
CA LEU A 44 23.79 -18.65 -22.02
C LEU A 44 23.41 -17.50 -21.07
N LEU A 45 24.26 -17.21 -20.09
CA LEU A 45 24.10 -16.06 -19.18
C LEU A 45 24.31 -14.75 -19.94
N SER A 46 25.38 -14.66 -20.73
CA SER A 46 25.65 -13.46 -21.55
C SER A 46 24.58 -13.24 -22.63
N SER A 47 23.99 -14.31 -23.17
CA SER A 47 22.85 -14.24 -24.10
C SER A 47 21.48 -14.13 -23.42
N HIS A 48 21.44 -14.02 -22.08
CA HIS A 48 20.23 -13.81 -21.27
C HIS A 48 19.16 -14.91 -21.41
N LYS A 49 19.56 -16.09 -21.90
CA LYS A 49 18.69 -17.27 -21.99
C LYS A 49 18.62 -18.03 -20.66
N LEU A 50 19.59 -17.80 -19.76
CA LEU A 50 19.62 -18.26 -18.37
C LEU A 50 19.67 -17.07 -17.40
N GLN A 51 19.05 -17.24 -16.23
CA GLN A 51 19.21 -16.39 -15.05
C GLN A 51 19.89 -17.18 -13.94
N ILE A 52 20.85 -16.57 -13.24
CA ILE A 52 21.39 -17.07 -11.97
C ILE A 52 20.54 -16.50 -10.84
N LEU A 53 19.98 -17.33 -9.98
CA LEU A 53 19.31 -16.96 -8.75
C LEU A 53 20.19 -17.39 -7.57
N VAL A 54 20.19 -16.63 -6.49
CA VAL A 54 20.83 -17.07 -5.24
C VAL A 54 19.94 -18.14 -4.61
N ASN A 55 20.53 -19.26 -4.21
CA ASN A 55 19.78 -20.34 -3.60
C ASN A 55 19.19 -19.87 -2.24
N PRO A 56 17.87 -19.99 -2.02
CA PRO A 56 17.25 -19.65 -0.74
C PRO A 56 17.81 -20.45 0.44
N ALA A 57 18.31 -21.66 0.20
CA ALA A 57 18.86 -22.55 1.22
C ALA A 57 20.35 -22.30 1.55
N ASP A 58 21.11 -21.74 0.61
CA ASP A 58 22.54 -21.47 0.80
C ASP A 58 22.98 -20.24 -0.04
N PRO A 59 23.32 -19.10 0.61
CA PRO A 59 23.76 -17.87 -0.06
C PRO A 59 25.02 -18.00 -0.93
N HIS A 60 25.78 -19.10 -0.81
CA HIS A 60 26.99 -19.35 -1.58
C HIS A 60 26.77 -20.25 -2.80
N SER A 61 25.56 -20.76 -3.00
CA SER A 61 25.19 -21.55 -4.17
C SER A 61 24.22 -20.80 -5.10
N HIS A 62 24.34 -21.07 -6.39
CA HIS A 62 23.58 -20.41 -7.45
C HIS A 62 22.69 -21.42 -8.18
N ILE A 63 21.43 -21.03 -8.40
CA ILE A 63 20.42 -21.78 -9.14
C ILE A 63 20.29 -21.16 -10.53
N TYR A 64 20.41 -21.98 -11.58
CA TYR A 64 20.22 -21.58 -12.97
C TYR A 64 18.78 -21.82 -13.42
N LYS A 65 18.09 -20.77 -13.85
CA LYS A 65 16.72 -20.82 -14.35
C LYS A 65 16.65 -20.39 -15.82
N ALA A 66 15.88 -21.11 -16.64
CA ALA A 66 15.65 -20.72 -18.03
C ALA A 66 14.78 -19.46 -18.09
N SER A 67 15.21 -18.46 -18.85
CA SER A 67 14.47 -17.22 -19.07
C SER A 67 13.30 -17.48 -20.03
N ALA A 68 12.12 -16.88 -19.80
CA ALA A 68 10.98 -17.03 -20.70
C ALA A 68 11.26 -16.35 -22.06
N VAL A 69 10.58 -16.81 -23.11
CA VAL A 69 10.83 -16.34 -24.50
C VAL A 69 10.51 -14.84 -24.69
N GLY A 70 9.58 -14.28 -23.91
CA GLY A 70 9.27 -12.83 -23.90
C GLY A 70 10.28 -12.00 -23.09
N ASP A 71 10.85 -12.60 -22.05
CA ASP A 71 11.81 -11.97 -21.14
C ASP A 71 13.14 -11.70 -21.83
N THR A 72 13.57 -12.60 -22.72
CA THR A 72 14.87 -12.51 -23.39
C THR A 72 15.01 -11.24 -24.25
N ALA A 73 13.91 -10.71 -24.80
CA ALA A 73 13.88 -9.47 -25.57
C ALA A 73 13.92 -8.22 -24.67
N ARG A 74 13.20 -8.25 -23.55
CA ARG A 74 13.17 -7.16 -22.55
C ARG A 74 14.49 -7.04 -21.79
N PHE A 75 15.14 -8.19 -21.55
CA PHE A 75 16.44 -8.25 -20.87
C PHE A 75 17.65 -8.05 -21.81
N LYS A 76 17.43 -7.85 -23.12
CA LYS A 76 18.53 -7.73 -24.09
C LYS A 76 19.33 -6.45 -23.86
N GLY A 77 20.65 -6.58 -23.67
CA GLY A 77 21.57 -5.45 -23.46
C GLY A 77 21.61 -4.93 -22.02
N LEU A 78 21.11 -5.70 -21.05
CA LEU A 78 21.40 -5.48 -19.64
C LEU A 78 22.73 -6.14 -19.28
N THR A 79 23.43 -5.56 -18.32
CA THR A 79 24.68 -6.08 -17.78
C THR A 79 24.41 -7.04 -16.63
N ALA A 80 25.42 -7.82 -16.21
CA ALA A 80 25.30 -8.70 -15.05
C ALA A 80 24.89 -7.94 -13.78
N GLU A 81 25.33 -6.68 -13.64
CA GLU A 81 24.99 -5.82 -12.51
C GLU A 81 23.53 -5.33 -12.58
N ASP A 82 23.02 -5.07 -13.79
CA ASP A 82 21.62 -4.71 -13.97
C ASP A 82 20.69 -5.87 -13.59
N MET A 83 21.07 -7.09 -13.99
CA MET A 83 20.34 -8.31 -13.62
C MET A 83 20.38 -8.55 -12.11
N LEU A 84 21.50 -8.27 -11.45
CA LEU A 84 21.61 -8.38 -9.99
C LEU A 84 20.65 -7.43 -9.25
N VAL A 85 20.54 -6.17 -9.70
CA VAL A 85 19.58 -5.20 -9.15
C VAL A 85 18.14 -5.64 -9.43
N TYR A 86 17.85 -6.09 -10.65
CA TYR A 86 16.53 -6.58 -11.03
C TYR A 86 16.08 -7.76 -10.16
N GLN A 87 16.96 -8.73 -9.89
CA GLN A 87 16.67 -9.87 -9.01
C GLN A 87 16.45 -9.46 -7.56
N CYS A 88 17.19 -8.45 -7.06
CA CYS A 88 16.95 -7.91 -5.72
C CYS A 88 15.53 -7.32 -5.59
N ILE A 89 15.05 -6.65 -6.65
CA ILE A 89 13.69 -6.09 -6.72
C ILE A 89 12.66 -7.21 -6.85
N GLN A 90 12.90 -8.20 -7.69
CA GLN A 90 12.03 -9.37 -7.85
C GLN A 90 11.85 -10.13 -6.53
N ALA A 91 12.92 -10.32 -5.77
CA ALA A 91 12.88 -10.97 -4.46
C ALA A 91 12.09 -10.18 -3.40
N ALA A 92 11.91 -8.87 -3.58
CA ALA A 92 11.15 -8.03 -2.65
C ALA A 92 9.63 -8.04 -2.90
N GLY A 93 9.19 -8.58 -4.04
CA GLY A 93 7.78 -8.75 -4.36
C GLY A 93 6.96 -7.46 -4.30
N ASN A 94 5.80 -7.54 -3.63
CA ASN A 94 4.79 -6.48 -3.52
C ASN A 94 5.11 -5.37 -2.50
N MET A 95 6.04 -5.61 -1.57
CA MET A 95 6.52 -4.61 -0.61
C MET A 95 7.55 -3.65 -1.23
N GLY A 96 8.20 -4.08 -2.31
CA GLY A 96 9.26 -3.35 -2.98
C GLY A 96 10.54 -3.23 -2.13
N ILE A 97 11.58 -2.64 -2.72
CA ILE A 97 12.88 -2.47 -2.06
C ILE A 97 13.41 -1.04 -2.22
N TRP A 98 14.05 -0.53 -1.17
CA TRP A 98 14.66 0.81 -1.17
C TRP A 98 16.13 0.76 -1.63
N THR A 99 16.62 1.84 -2.23
CA THR A 99 18.00 1.94 -2.75
C THR A 99 19.07 1.68 -1.70
N ARG A 100 18.82 1.99 -0.43
CA ARG A 100 19.74 1.65 0.68
C ARG A 100 19.86 0.14 0.87
N ASP A 101 18.74 -0.57 0.82
CA ASP A 101 18.69 -2.02 1.04
C ASP A 101 19.24 -2.75 -0.20
N MET A 102 19.00 -2.21 -1.41
CA MET A 102 19.67 -2.67 -2.64
C MET A 102 21.19 -2.51 -2.57
N LYS A 103 21.69 -1.39 -2.04
CA LYS A 103 23.14 -1.16 -1.84
C LYS A 103 23.74 -2.22 -0.92
N GLN A 104 23.06 -2.55 0.18
CA GLN A 104 23.54 -3.59 1.11
C GLN A 104 23.57 -4.99 0.48
N ARG A 105 22.58 -5.32 -0.37
CA ARG A 105 22.50 -6.64 -1.00
C ARG A 105 23.41 -6.82 -2.22
N THR A 106 23.59 -5.76 -3.01
CA THR A 106 24.34 -5.82 -4.29
C THR A 106 25.79 -5.38 -4.15
N ASN A 107 26.15 -4.72 -3.04
CA ASN A 107 27.44 -4.06 -2.84
C ASN A 107 27.82 -3.03 -3.94
N LEU A 108 26.83 -2.53 -4.69
CA LEU A 108 27.02 -1.51 -5.73
C LEU A 108 26.90 -0.10 -5.14
N GLN A 109 27.64 0.86 -5.70
CA GLN A 109 27.51 2.26 -5.28
C GLN A 109 26.17 2.88 -5.72
N GLN A 110 25.63 3.78 -4.89
CA GLN A 110 24.32 4.39 -5.11
C GLN A 110 24.16 5.12 -6.48
N PRO A 111 25.16 5.87 -7.00
CA PRO A 111 25.04 6.49 -8.33
C PRO A 111 24.86 5.46 -9.45
N LYS A 112 25.51 4.30 -9.30
CA LYS A 112 25.42 3.19 -10.24
C LYS A 112 24.03 2.57 -10.18
N ILE A 113 23.54 2.23 -8.98
CA ILE A 113 22.17 1.72 -8.77
C ILE A 113 21.14 2.67 -9.38
N ASN A 114 21.26 3.98 -9.18
CA ASN A 114 20.33 4.96 -9.76
C ASN A 114 20.34 4.96 -11.30
N LYS A 115 21.51 4.75 -11.93
CA LYS A 115 21.61 4.64 -13.38
C LYS A 115 20.92 3.37 -13.90
N ILE A 116 21.12 2.26 -13.19
CA ILE A 116 20.48 0.96 -13.48
C ILE A 116 18.95 1.08 -13.34
N LEU A 117 18.47 1.67 -12.24
CA LEU A 117 17.05 1.85 -11.99
C LEU A 117 16.38 2.71 -13.08
N LYS A 118 17.03 3.78 -13.54
CA LYS A 118 16.53 4.58 -14.67
C LYS A 118 16.42 3.74 -15.95
N ALA A 119 17.44 2.94 -16.27
CA ALA A 119 17.42 2.07 -17.45
C ALA A 119 16.31 0.98 -17.36
N LEU A 120 16.04 0.48 -16.15
CA LEU A 120 14.96 -0.48 -15.90
C LEU A 120 13.56 0.17 -15.94
N GLU A 121 13.43 1.42 -15.47
CA GLU A 121 12.19 2.22 -15.55
C GLU A 121 11.88 2.60 -17.01
N GLU A 122 12.87 3.05 -17.79
CA GLU A 122 12.70 3.36 -19.22
C GLU A 122 12.19 2.16 -20.03
N ARG A 123 12.55 0.95 -19.62
CA ARG A 123 12.11 -0.31 -20.24
C ARG A 123 10.80 -0.86 -19.66
N SER A 124 10.17 -0.16 -18.72
CA SER A 124 8.97 -0.61 -18.02
C SER A 124 9.13 -2.00 -17.36
N LEU A 125 10.34 -2.31 -16.87
CA LEU A 125 10.61 -3.53 -16.11
C LEU A 125 10.36 -3.33 -14.61
N VAL A 126 10.63 -2.11 -14.14
CA VAL A 126 10.50 -1.70 -12.75
C VAL A 126 9.67 -0.42 -12.72
N LYS A 127 8.83 -0.27 -11.70
CA LYS A 127 8.17 0.99 -11.36
C LYS A 127 8.61 1.44 -9.97
N SER A 128 8.48 2.73 -9.73
CA SER A 128 8.77 3.30 -8.42
C SER A 128 7.54 3.91 -7.78
N ILE A 129 7.46 3.74 -6.47
CA ILE A 129 6.33 4.14 -5.65
C ILE A 129 6.86 4.90 -4.43
N LYS A 130 6.21 5.99 -4.07
CA LYS A 130 6.47 6.69 -2.81
C LYS A 130 5.73 5.94 -1.71
N SER A 131 6.42 5.64 -0.61
CA SER A 131 5.77 5.03 0.55
C SER A 131 4.82 6.03 1.21
N VAL A 132 3.60 5.61 1.51
CA VAL A 132 2.63 6.46 2.25
C VAL A 132 3.09 6.75 3.68
N GLN A 133 3.69 5.77 4.37
CA GLN A 133 4.21 5.94 5.72
C GLN A 133 5.39 6.93 5.78
N ASN A 134 6.14 7.07 4.68
CA ASN A 134 7.27 7.96 4.59
C ASN A 134 7.40 8.52 3.18
N ALA A 135 6.86 9.72 2.97
CA ALA A 135 6.82 10.37 1.66
C ALA A 135 8.21 10.59 1.02
N SER A 136 9.29 10.59 1.82
CA SER A 136 10.67 10.69 1.33
C SER A 136 11.26 9.35 0.90
N ARG A 137 10.64 8.23 1.28
CA ARG A 137 11.11 6.87 0.97
C ARG A 137 10.51 6.39 -0.34
N LYS A 138 11.35 6.34 -1.39
CA LYS A 138 11.03 5.76 -2.70
C LYS A 138 11.37 4.27 -2.71
N VAL A 139 10.37 3.42 -2.92
CA VAL A 139 10.57 1.98 -3.11
C VAL A 139 10.42 1.61 -4.59
N TYR A 140 11.07 0.53 -4.99
CA TYR A 140 11.05 0.03 -6.36
C TYR A 140 10.50 -1.39 -6.37
N MET A 141 9.67 -1.70 -7.35
CA MET A 141 9.05 -3.02 -7.54
C MET A 141 8.88 -3.34 -9.01
N LEU A 142 8.55 -4.59 -9.33
CA LEU A 142 8.28 -5.00 -10.72
C LEU A 142 7.08 -4.24 -11.28
N PHE A 143 7.14 -3.88 -12.57
CA PHE A 143 6.09 -3.10 -13.22
C PHE A 143 4.71 -3.80 -13.16
N GLU A 144 4.71 -5.12 -13.33
CA GLU A 144 3.51 -5.96 -13.40
C GLU A 144 2.92 -6.28 -12.01
N LEU A 145 3.62 -5.99 -10.91
CA LEU A 145 3.14 -6.28 -9.56
C LEU A 145 2.38 -5.11 -8.96
N ASP A 146 1.23 -5.36 -8.34
CA ASP A 146 0.52 -4.35 -7.57
C ASP A 146 1.14 -4.15 -6.18
N PRO A 147 1.29 -2.90 -5.73
CA PRO A 147 1.85 -2.60 -4.41
C PRO A 147 0.97 -3.12 -3.27
N ALA A 148 1.60 -3.54 -2.19
CA ALA A 148 0.89 -3.91 -0.97
C ALA A 148 0.11 -2.72 -0.38
N LYS A 149 -1.04 -2.99 0.25
CA LYS A 149 -1.87 -1.97 0.93
C LYS A 149 -1.10 -1.18 1.98
N GLU A 150 -0.13 -1.80 2.66
CA GLU A 150 0.72 -1.13 3.64
C GLU A 150 1.60 -0.04 3.01
N LEU A 151 1.94 -0.21 1.73
CA LEU A 151 2.74 0.75 0.98
C LEU A 151 1.88 1.86 0.39
N THR A 152 0.68 1.52 -0.13
CA THR A 152 -0.26 2.48 -0.72
C THR A 152 -1.18 3.15 0.28
N GLY A 153 -1.21 2.71 1.54
CA GLY A 153 -2.12 3.24 2.57
C GLY A 153 -3.59 2.82 2.40
N GLY A 154 -3.90 1.92 1.48
CA GLY A 154 -5.28 1.50 1.18
C GLY A 154 -6.00 2.48 0.24
N PRO A 155 -7.34 2.40 0.14
CA PRO A 155 -8.12 3.15 -0.85
C PRO A 155 -8.22 4.65 -0.56
N TRP A 156 -7.79 5.08 0.63
CA TRP A 156 -7.86 6.45 1.12
C TRP A 156 -6.76 7.37 0.60
N TYR A 157 -5.77 6.82 -0.10
CA TYR A 157 -4.64 7.57 -0.61
C TYR A 157 -4.67 7.59 -2.14
N GLY A 158 -4.61 8.81 -2.67
CA GLY A 158 -4.36 9.08 -4.07
C GLY A 158 -2.87 8.96 -4.44
N PRO A 159 -2.50 9.31 -5.68
CA PRO A 159 -1.13 9.18 -6.19
C PRO A 159 -0.08 10.00 -5.42
N ASP A 160 -0.48 11.07 -4.73
CA ASP A 160 0.46 11.95 -4.01
C ASP A 160 0.05 12.29 -2.56
N ALA A 161 -1.19 12.03 -2.13
CA ALA A 161 -1.66 12.43 -0.79
C ALA A 161 -2.87 11.61 -0.30
N PHE A 162 -3.17 11.74 0.99
CA PHE A 162 -4.41 11.29 1.61
C PHE A 162 -5.60 12.09 1.07
N ASP A 163 -6.63 11.39 0.63
CA ASP A 163 -7.79 11.96 -0.04
C ASP A 163 -8.95 12.15 0.96
N SER A 164 -8.85 13.22 1.75
CA SER A 164 -9.89 13.57 2.73
C SER A 164 -11.21 13.98 2.07
N GLU A 165 -11.16 14.54 0.87
CA GLU A 165 -12.36 14.92 0.12
C GLU A 165 -13.15 13.68 -0.29
N PHE A 166 -12.46 12.64 -0.79
CA PHE A 166 -13.08 11.36 -1.11
C PHE A 166 -13.77 10.71 0.10
N ILE A 167 -13.11 10.73 1.27
CA ILE A 167 -13.72 10.22 2.51
C ILE A 167 -14.98 10.99 2.86
N THR A 168 -14.94 12.32 2.76
CA THR A 168 -16.10 13.18 3.06
C THR A 168 -17.27 12.87 2.12
N VAL A 169 -16.99 12.70 0.82
CA VAL A 169 -18.01 12.33 -0.18
C VAL A 169 -18.61 10.95 0.13
N LEU A 170 -17.80 9.97 0.52
CA LEU A 170 -18.31 8.66 0.93
C LEU A 170 -19.14 8.71 2.21
N GLN A 171 -18.73 9.52 3.19
CA GLN A 171 -19.47 9.75 4.42
C GLN A 171 -20.84 10.37 4.12
N GLU A 172 -20.89 11.41 3.29
CA GLU A 172 -22.13 12.08 2.88
C GLU A 172 -23.06 11.14 2.12
N ALA A 173 -22.53 10.36 1.18
CA ALA A 173 -23.31 9.39 0.41
C ALA A 173 -23.87 8.28 1.31
N THR A 174 -23.06 7.75 2.23
CA THR A 174 -23.48 6.73 3.20
C THR A 174 -24.56 7.27 4.13
N LEU A 175 -24.37 8.46 4.67
CA LEU A 175 -25.35 9.12 5.53
C LEU A 175 -26.67 9.40 4.80
N SER A 176 -26.59 9.84 3.54
CA SER A 176 -27.77 10.07 2.69
C SER A 176 -28.54 8.78 2.43
N TYR A 177 -27.83 7.68 2.17
CA TYR A 177 -28.44 6.37 2.00
C TYR A 177 -29.17 5.92 3.27
N ILE A 178 -28.50 5.95 4.42
CA ILE A 178 -29.09 5.58 5.73
C ILE A 178 -30.32 6.45 6.03
N LYS A 179 -30.24 7.77 5.79
CA LYS A 179 -31.39 8.69 5.92
C LYS A 179 -32.58 8.28 5.05
N SER A 180 -32.33 7.89 3.80
CA SER A 180 -33.40 7.52 2.88
C SER A 180 -34.04 6.18 3.18
N LYS A 181 -33.24 5.20 3.61
CA LYS A 181 -33.70 3.85 3.91
C LYS A 181 -34.32 3.74 5.30
N GLY A 182 -33.85 4.54 6.25
CA GLY A 182 -34.27 4.55 7.66
C GLY A 182 -33.54 3.51 8.51
N ASP A 183 -33.23 2.36 7.92
CA ASP A 183 -32.56 1.24 8.57
C ASP A 183 -31.70 0.47 7.56
N ALA A 184 -30.40 0.31 7.83
CA ALA A 184 -29.45 -0.24 6.87
C ALA A 184 -28.38 -1.14 7.53
N THR A 185 -28.09 -2.27 6.91
CA THR A 185 -26.97 -3.15 7.30
C THR A 185 -25.68 -2.74 6.59
N LEU A 186 -24.54 -3.23 7.08
CA LEU A 186 -23.24 -3.10 6.39
C LEU A 186 -23.32 -3.59 4.93
N ALA A 187 -23.94 -4.75 4.70
CA ALA A 187 -24.08 -5.34 3.37
C ALA A 187 -24.91 -4.45 2.42
N ASP A 188 -25.96 -3.80 2.94
CA ASP A 188 -26.77 -2.86 2.14
C ASP A 188 -25.96 -1.63 1.72
N ILE A 189 -25.17 -1.08 2.64
CA ILE A 189 -24.33 0.09 2.41
C ILE A 189 -23.22 -0.25 1.40
N VAL A 190 -22.55 -1.40 1.55
CA VAL A 190 -21.53 -1.89 0.60
C VAL A 190 -22.13 -2.06 -0.79
N ARG A 191 -23.33 -2.65 -0.90
CA ARG A 191 -24.03 -2.80 -2.19
C ARG A 191 -24.33 -1.44 -2.81
N PHE A 192 -24.86 -0.49 -2.03
CA PHE A 192 -25.14 0.87 -2.50
C PHE A 192 -23.88 1.59 -3.01
N ILE A 193 -22.77 1.55 -2.26
CA ILE A 193 -21.50 2.19 -2.67
C ILE A 193 -20.97 1.56 -3.96
N THR A 194 -21.12 0.25 -4.11
CA THR A 194 -20.68 -0.48 -5.31
C THR A 194 -21.55 -0.12 -6.53
N GLU A 195 -22.87 -0.05 -6.36
CA GLU A 195 -23.83 0.28 -7.43
C GLU A 195 -23.73 1.74 -7.90
N THR A 196 -23.45 2.66 -6.97
CA THR A 196 -23.31 4.09 -7.27
C THR A 196 -22.00 4.44 -7.99
N GLY A 197 -20.98 3.57 -7.91
CA GLY A 197 -19.71 3.77 -8.59
C GLY A 197 -18.93 5.01 -8.11
N ILE A 198 -19.18 5.46 -6.87
CA ILE A 198 -18.54 6.65 -6.28
C ILE A 198 -17.02 6.44 -6.18
N SER A 199 -16.59 5.20 -5.93
CA SER A 199 -15.18 4.83 -5.88
C SER A 199 -14.71 4.26 -7.22
N LYS A 200 -13.60 4.79 -7.73
CA LYS A 200 -12.85 4.17 -8.85
C LYS A 200 -12.00 2.99 -8.39
N GLN A 201 -11.69 2.90 -7.09
CA GLN A 201 -10.92 1.81 -6.50
C GLN A 201 -11.88 0.79 -5.88
N ALA A 202 -11.54 -0.50 -5.95
CA ALA A 202 -12.33 -1.54 -5.31
C ALA A 202 -12.24 -1.38 -3.77
N LEU A 203 -13.32 -0.93 -3.16
CA LEU A 203 -13.47 -0.85 -1.70
C LEU A 203 -13.79 -2.23 -1.16
N GLN A 204 -13.11 -2.64 -0.09
CA GLN A 204 -13.48 -3.84 0.66
C GLN A 204 -14.54 -3.51 1.71
N GLU A 205 -15.19 -4.55 2.23
CA GLU A 205 -16.18 -4.43 3.30
C GLU A 205 -15.61 -3.72 4.53
N ASP A 206 -14.40 -4.11 4.98
CA ASP A 206 -13.66 -3.44 6.06
C ASP A 206 -13.42 -1.94 5.81
N ASP A 207 -13.25 -1.52 4.55
CA ASP A 207 -13.03 -0.12 4.22
C ASP A 207 -14.34 0.68 4.43
N VAL A 208 -15.49 0.09 4.07
CA VAL A 208 -16.81 0.69 4.27
C VAL A 208 -17.19 0.70 5.75
N GLU A 209 -16.90 -0.37 6.49
CA GLU A 209 -17.12 -0.46 7.93
C GLU A 209 -16.39 0.67 8.67
N ARG A 210 -15.15 1.00 8.27
CA ARG A 210 -14.43 2.15 8.84
C ARG A 210 -15.14 3.47 8.62
N ILE A 211 -15.73 3.68 7.43
CA ILE A 211 -16.51 4.90 7.15
C ILE A 211 -17.75 4.96 8.05
N ILE A 212 -18.45 3.84 8.21
CA ILE A 212 -19.61 3.75 9.09
C ILE A 212 -19.20 4.05 10.54
N ASN A 213 -18.13 3.44 11.03
CA ASN A 213 -17.60 3.70 12.37
C ASN A 213 -17.25 5.18 12.58
N THR A 214 -16.69 5.87 11.58
CA THR A 214 -16.48 7.32 11.72
C THR A 214 -17.76 8.11 11.86
N LEU A 215 -18.83 7.71 11.16
CA LEU A 215 -20.14 8.35 11.28
C LEU A 215 -20.80 8.07 12.64
N ASP A 216 -20.63 6.86 13.16
CA ASP A 216 -21.12 6.45 14.49
C ASP A 216 -20.39 7.21 15.60
N TYR A 217 -19.05 7.28 15.54
CA TYR A 217 -18.25 8.06 16.49
C TYR A 217 -18.51 9.57 16.43
N ASP A 218 -18.83 10.11 15.25
CA ASP A 218 -19.27 11.49 15.07
C ASP A 218 -20.71 11.72 15.61
N GLY A 219 -21.41 10.67 16.03
CA GLY A 219 -22.81 10.73 16.46
C GLY A 219 -23.79 11.11 15.34
N LYS A 220 -23.41 10.88 14.07
CA LYS A 220 -24.26 11.15 12.89
C LYS A 220 -25.20 10.00 12.59
N ILE A 221 -24.87 8.80 13.03
CA ILE A 221 -25.67 7.58 12.97
C ILE A 221 -25.57 6.88 14.33
N ASP A 222 -26.53 6.00 14.62
CA ASP A 222 -26.48 5.04 15.72
C ASP A 222 -26.39 3.62 15.14
N SER A 223 -25.60 2.77 15.79
CA SER A 223 -25.61 1.31 15.59
C SER A 223 -26.47 0.61 16.65
N MET A 224 -27.30 -0.35 16.21
CA MET A 224 -28.06 -1.23 17.10
C MET A 224 -28.03 -2.66 16.58
N GLU A 225 -27.84 -3.61 17.48
CA GLU A 225 -28.01 -5.03 17.15
C GLU A 225 -29.50 -5.36 17.14
N ASP A 226 -30.02 -5.89 16.04
CA ASP A 226 -31.40 -6.38 16.00
C ASP A 226 -31.47 -7.77 16.64
N ASP A 227 -32.49 -8.01 17.45
CA ASP A 227 -32.67 -9.26 18.20
C ASP A 227 -32.96 -10.45 17.27
N ASP A 228 -33.42 -10.20 16.03
CA ASP A 228 -33.81 -11.23 15.06
C ASP A 228 -32.63 -11.84 14.29
N ASP A 229 -31.69 -11.01 13.82
CA ASP A 229 -30.54 -11.44 13.01
C ASP A 229 -29.18 -11.32 13.74
N GLY A 230 -29.12 -10.60 14.86
CA GLY A 230 -27.89 -10.36 15.62
C GLY A 230 -26.85 -9.53 14.86
N LEU A 231 -27.27 -8.82 13.81
CA LEU A 231 -26.39 -7.97 13.01
C LEU A 231 -26.54 -6.50 13.42
N PRO A 232 -25.48 -5.69 13.27
CA PRO A 232 -25.58 -4.26 13.48
C PRO A 232 -26.35 -3.59 12.34
N HIS A 233 -27.41 -2.89 12.73
CA HIS A 233 -28.22 -2.01 11.89
C HIS A 233 -27.92 -0.56 12.20
N TYR A 234 -27.76 0.23 11.15
CA TYR A 234 -27.37 1.63 11.22
C TYR A 234 -28.54 2.53 10.85
N ARG A 235 -28.81 3.52 11.71
CA ARG A 235 -29.91 4.48 11.53
C ARG A 235 -29.50 5.87 11.96
N VAL A 236 -30.29 6.87 11.57
CA VAL A 236 -30.06 8.25 12.01
C VAL A 236 -30.54 8.39 13.46
N PRO A 237 -29.78 9.05 14.35
CA PRO A 237 -30.21 9.26 15.73
C PRO A 237 -31.49 10.09 15.78
N LEU A 238 -32.40 9.72 16.69
CA LEU A 238 -33.63 10.47 16.95
C LEU A 238 -33.33 11.87 17.52
N MET A 239 -32.24 11.97 18.30
CA MET A 239 -31.73 13.23 18.82
C MET A 239 -30.27 13.35 18.40
N PRO A 240 -29.94 14.20 17.42
CA PRO A 240 -28.55 14.44 17.06
C PRO A 240 -27.82 15.09 18.24
N ILE A 241 -26.52 14.81 18.36
CA ILE A 241 -25.67 15.52 19.31
C ILE A 241 -25.65 16.99 18.89
N PRO A 242 -26.12 17.93 19.72
CA PRO A 242 -26.11 19.33 19.35
C PRO A 242 -24.66 19.85 19.35
N ASP A 243 -24.30 20.63 18.32
CA ASP A 243 -22.95 21.22 18.18
C ASP A 243 -22.55 22.03 19.42
N THR A 244 -23.52 22.65 20.08
CA THR A 244 -23.35 23.33 21.37
C THR A 244 -24.55 23.05 22.27
N THR A 245 -24.29 22.98 23.57
CA THR A 245 -25.34 23.01 24.59
C THR A 245 -25.43 24.41 25.18
N ALA A 246 -26.56 24.76 25.80
CA ALA A 246 -26.69 26.01 26.54
C ALA A 246 -25.59 26.19 27.61
N PHE A 247 -25.08 25.08 28.16
CA PHE A 247 -24.02 25.12 29.16
C PHE A 247 -22.64 25.40 28.55
N THR A 248 -22.35 24.87 27.35
CA THR A 248 -21.07 25.09 26.66
C THR A 248 -21.06 26.39 25.84
N SER A 249 -22.22 26.93 25.48
CA SER A 249 -22.32 28.19 24.75
C SER A 249 -22.20 29.42 25.65
N ILE A 250 -22.48 29.28 26.96
CA ILE A 250 -22.26 30.34 27.95
C ILE A 250 -20.80 30.31 28.41
N PRO A 251 -20.06 31.44 28.36
CA PRO A 251 -18.64 31.48 28.73
C PRO A 251 -18.38 31.00 30.17
N CYS A 252 -19.35 31.17 31.06
CA CYS A 252 -19.27 30.72 32.45
C CYS A 252 -19.27 29.18 32.60
N GLY A 253 -19.94 28.43 31.72
CA GLY A 253 -20.07 26.98 31.87
C GLY A 253 -18.78 26.19 31.60
N VAL A 254 -17.81 26.81 30.92
CA VAL A 254 -16.46 26.27 30.69
C VAL A 254 -15.36 27.12 31.33
N CYS A 255 -15.74 28.06 32.21
CA CYS A 255 -14.80 29.03 32.78
C CYS A 255 -13.84 28.32 33.77
N PRO A 256 -12.51 28.41 33.56
CA PRO A 256 -11.53 27.72 34.42
C PRO A 256 -11.49 28.28 35.85
N VAL A 257 -11.97 29.51 36.05
CA VAL A 257 -12.01 30.20 37.35
C VAL A 257 -13.44 30.35 37.89
N PHE A 258 -14.38 29.53 37.41
CA PHE A 258 -15.79 29.59 37.81
C PHE A 258 -15.96 29.56 39.33
N ASN A 259 -15.20 28.70 40.03
CA ASN A 259 -15.26 28.56 41.48
C ASN A 259 -14.74 29.78 42.26
N GLU A 260 -14.01 30.68 41.61
CA GLU A 260 -13.48 31.92 42.20
C GLU A 260 -14.34 33.15 41.86
N CYS A 261 -15.34 32.97 40.98
CA CYS A 261 -16.22 34.03 40.51
C CYS A 261 -17.32 34.32 41.54
N VAL A 262 -17.26 35.51 42.17
CA VAL A 262 -18.22 35.94 43.19
C VAL A 262 -18.64 37.40 42.97
N GLU A 263 -19.88 37.74 43.32
CA GLU A 263 -20.39 39.11 43.24
C GLU A 263 -19.52 40.06 44.09
N GLY A 264 -19.12 41.20 43.51
CA GLY A 264 -18.21 42.16 44.15
C GLY A 264 -16.77 41.67 44.37
N GLY A 265 -16.42 40.47 43.89
CA GLY A 265 -15.07 39.89 43.99
C GLY A 265 -14.08 40.44 42.95
N LYS A 266 -12.80 40.03 43.07
CA LYS A 266 -11.78 40.33 42.04
C LYS A 266 -12.11 39.68 40.69
N ILE A 267 -12.68 38.47 40.75
CA ILE A 267 -13.27 37.77 39.62
C ILE A 267 -14.77 37.79 39.90
N SER A 268 -15.54 38.47 39.04
CA SER A 268 -16.98 38.64 39.23
C SER A 268 -17.70 38.60 37.89
N PRO A 269 -18.99 38.25 37.84
CA PRO A 269 -19.77 38.31 36.61
C PRO A 269 -19.85 39.73 36.04
N GLU A 270 -19.90 40.75 36.91
CA GLU A 270 -20.03 42.17 36.55
C GLU A 270 -18.81 42.71 35.80
N SER A 271 -17.61 42.24 36.16
CA SER A 271 -16.34 42.64 35.54
C SER A 271 -15.84 41.67 34.47
N CYS A 272 -16.57 40.59 34.19
CA CYS A 272 -16.13 39.53 33.29
C CYS A 272 -16.33 39.93 31.81
N GLN A 273 -15.24 40.30 31.13
CA GLN A 273 -15.26 40.67 29.70
C GLN A 273 -15.87 39.60 28.79
N TYR A 274 -15.71 38.30 29.12
CA TYR A 274 -16.25 37.20 28.32
C TYR A 274 -17.76 37.11 28.46
N TYR A 275 -18.29 37.33 29.67
CA TYR A 275 -19.71 37.31 29.92
C TYR A 275 -20.40 38.53 29.29
N SER A 276 -19.80 39.72 29.40
CA SER A 276 -20.30 40.94 28.74
C SER A 276 -20.32 40.78 27.22
N ALA A 277 -19.21 40.33 26.61
CA ALA A 277 -19.15 40.13 25.16
C ALA A 277 -20.15 39.07 24.67
N TRP A 278 -20.42 38.04 25.47
CA TRP A 278 -21.44 37.04 25.14
C TRP A 278 -22.86 37.62 25.22
N LEU A 279 -23.17 38.42 26.24
CA LEU A 279 -24.46 39.11 26.36
C LEU A 279 -24.71 40.09 25.21
N GLU A 280 -23.67 40.79 24.75
CA GLU A 280 -23.75 41.72 23.61
C GLU A 280 -24.04 41.03 22.27
N GLN A 281 -23.73 39.73 22.15
CA GLN A 281 -24.02 38.93 20.95
C GLN A 281 -25.44 38.36 20.92
N LEU A 282 -26.16 38.43 22.05
CA LEU A 282 -27.55 38.00 22.13
C LEU A 282 -28.43 39.17 21.70
N ASP A 283 -28.72 39.25 20.40
CA ASP A 283 -29.72 40.20 19.87
C ASP A 283 -31.08 39.98 20.56
N TYR A 284 -31.58 41.01 21.23
CA TYR A 284 -32.96 41.13 21.71
C TYR A 284 -33.69 42.24 20.97
#